data_AF-A0A2N1NEE5-F1
#
_entry.id   AF-A0A2N1NEE5-F1
#
_cell.length_a   1.000
_cell.length_b   1.000
_cell.length_c   1.000
_cell.angle_alpha   90.00
_cell.angle_beta   90.00
_cell.angle_gamma   90.00
#
_symmetry.space_group_name_H-M   'P 1'
#
loop_
_entity.id
_entity.type
_entity.pdbx_description
1 polymer ?
#
loop_
_entity_poly.entity_id
_entity_poly.type
_entity_poly.pdbx_seq_one_letter_code
_entity_poly.pdbx_strand_id
1 'polypeptide(L)'
;MVVGYNTNFNFILPNIEVIKKHCYPQDQCKFSSMELSKNELITKNIPFFGIPVFENLNSQNKSLVIGHNFRNVDDELKIDMYSYCSKDGRYVDLPKFTFCTLIINDPISNAYELLPFKFSILKKKPFIDLKKKFVSHLNPKYVSLCLSKDNYKPFFLKQKTEQIKLKYVDCNCGKTCFVCINKTLGISKSENDIECIIYNLL
;
A
#
# COMPACT_ATOMS: atom_id res chain seq x y z
N MET A 1 0.68 -8.96 3.63
CA MET A 1 1.38 -8.14 2.63
C MET A 1 1.94 -9.09 1.60
N VAL A 2 1.71 -8.81 0.32
CA VAL A 2 2.19 -9.65 -0.77
C VAL A 2 3.54 -9.08 -1.21
N VAL A 3 4.60 -9.87 -1.05
CA VAL A 3 5.88 -9.62 -1.71
C VAL A 3 5.81 -10.39 -3.02
N GLY A 4 5.82 -9.68 -4.14
CA GLY A 4 5.80 -10.31 -5.45
C GLY A 4 7.17 -10.86 -5.81
N TYR A 5 7.22 -12.11 -6.27
CA TYR A 5 8.41 -12.69 -6.92
C TYR A 5 8.25 -12.80 -8.44
N ASN A 6 7.01 -12.70 -8.94
CA ASN A 6 6.69 -12.79 -10.37
C ASN A 6 6.33 -11.40 -10.92
N THR A 7 7.03 -10.98 -11.97
CA THR A 7 6.81 -9.70 -12.68
C THR A 7 5.97 -9.85 -13.95
N ASN A 8 5.59 -11.07 -14.33
CA ASN A 8 4.73 -11.30 -15.48
C ASN A 8 3.27 -11.09 -15.06
N PHE A 9 2.75 -9.87 -15.21
CA PHE A 9 1.38 -9.51 -14.84
C PHE A 9 0.35 -9.78 -15.94
N ASN A 10 0.76 -10.41 -17.05
CA ASN A 10 -0.12 -10.68 -18.20
C ASN A 10 -1.29 -11.60 -17.87
N PHE A 11 -1.27 -12.29 -16.73
CA PHE A 11 -2.36 -13.14 -16.26
C PHE A 11 -3.51 -12.37 -15.56
N ILE A 12 -3.33 -11.07 -15.29
CA ILE A 12 -4.29 -10.32 -14.45
C ILE A 12 -5.40 -9.70 -15.30
N LEU A 13 -5.09 -9.00 -16.40
CA LEU A 13 -6.05 -8.33 -17.30
C LEU A 13 -5.39 -7.98 -18.65
N PRO A 14 -6.17 -7.85 -19.75
CA PRO A 14 -5.64 -7.46 -21.06
C PRO A 14 -5.11 -6.01 -21.15
N ASN A 15 -5.57 -5.10 -20.27
CA ASN A 15 -5.29 -3.65 -20.35
C ASN A 15 -4.45 -3.12 -19.17
N ILE A 16 -3.44 -3.87 -18.71
CA ILE A 16 -2.55 -3.41 -17.64
C ILE A 16 -1.31 -2.75 -18.22
N GLU A 17 -1.07 -1.50 -17.81
CA GLU A 17 0.22 -0.86 -17.94
C GLU A 17 1.03 -1.05 -16.65
N VAL A 18 2.33 -1.32 -16.78
CA VAL A 18 3.23 -1.51 -15.63
C VAL A 18 4.34 -0.48 -15.68
N ILE A 19 4.37 0.42 -14.70
CA ILE A 19 5.49 1.32 -14.47
C ILE A 19 6.46 0.65 -13.50
N LYS A 20 7.71 0.48 -13.92
CA LYS A 20 8.77 -0.06 -13.09
C LYS A 20 9.70 1.05 -12.65
N LYS A 21 9.95 1.13 -11.35
CA LYS A 21 10.91 2.07 -10.76
C LYS A 21 11.92 1.28 -9.94
N HIS A 22 13.19 1.38 -10.32
CA HIS A 22 14.27 0.78 -9.56
C HIS A 22 14.54 1.62 -8.31
N CYS A 23 14.46 0.97 -7.16
CA CYS A 23 14.71 1.59 -5.87
C CYS A 23 16.10 1.19 -5.41
N TYR A 24 16.99 2.18 -5.41
CA TYR A 24 18.34 2.10 -4.84
C TYR A 24 18.41 3.09 -3.68
N PRO A 25 17.90 2.72 -2.49
CA PRO A 25 17.99 3.58 -1.32
C PRO A 25 19.46 3.96 -1.09
N GLN A 26 19.72 5.26 -0.88
CA GLN A 26 21.04 5.71 -0.41
C GLN A 26 21.34 5.08 0.97
N ASP A 27 22.62 4.95 1.29
CA ASP A 27 23.12 4.11 2.39
C ASP A 27 22.30 4.24 3.69
N GLN A 28 21.84 3.09 4.20
CA GLN A 28 21.20 2.89 5.51
C GLN A 28 19.86 3.61 5.74
N CYS A 29 19.05 3.77 4.69
CA CYS A 29 17.72 4.37 4.86
C CYS A 29 16.61 3.31 5.07
N LYS A 30 15.87 3.42 6.19
CA LYS A 30 14.75 2.52 6.54
C LYS A 30 13.42 2.90 5.89
N PHE A 31 13.35 4.10 5.33
CA PHE A 31 12.16 4.71 4.75
C PHE A 31 12.56 5.62 3.58
N SER A 32 11.88 5.51 2.45
CA SER A 32 12.15 6.36 1.29
C SER A 32 10.83 6.76 0.65
N SER A 33 10.81 7.94 0.03
CA SER A 33 9.69 8.42 -0.76
C SER A 33 10.14 8.65 -2.18
N MET A 34 9.32 8.26 -3.15
CA MET A 34 9.60 8.46 -4.57
C MET A 34 8.37 9.03 -5.27
N GLU A 35 8.56 10.02 -6.13
CA GLU A 35 7.48 10.55 -6.97
C GLU A 35 7.03 9.53 -8.01
N LEU A 36 5.75 9.52 -8.34
CA LEU A 36 5.16 8.78 -9.44
C LEU A 36 4.59 9.80 -10.43
N SER A 37 5.23 9.92 -11.59
CA SER A 37 5.03 10.99 -12.57
C SER A 37 3.72 10.90 -13.37
N LYS A 38 2.60 10.50 -12.75
CA LYS A 38 1.28 10.45 -13.37
C LYS A 38 0.20 11.04 -12.45
N ASN A 39 0.13 12.37 -12.42
CA ASN A 39 -0.94 13.10 -11.72
C ASN A 39 -2.34 12.74 -12.28
N GLU A 40 -2.41 12.31 -13.54
CA GLU A 40 -3.65 11.84 -14.18
C GLU A 40 -4.29 10.62 -13.50
N LEU A 41 -3.51 9.78 -12.81
CA LEU A 41 -4.06 8.58 -12.17
C LEU A 41 -5.12 8.93 -11.12
N ILE A 42 -4.87 10.01 -10.38
CA ILE A 42 -5.76 10.48 -9.33
C ILE A 42 -6.91 11.28 -9.95
N THR A 43 -6.61 12.23 -10.84
CA THR A 43 -7.64 13.10 -11.41
C THR A 43 -8.66 12.34 -12.28
N LYS A 44 -8.25 11.25 -12.92
CA LYS A 44 -9.13 10.40 -13.74
C LYS A 44 -9.70 9.20 -12.99
N ASN A 45 -9.47 9.07 -11.67
CA ASN A 45 -9.90 7.91 -10.86
C ASN A 45 -9.51 6.56 -11.50
N ILE A 46 -8.31 6.49 -12.09
CA ILE A 46 -7.81 5.29 -12.75
C ILE A 46 -7.34 4.32 -11.66
N PRO A 47 -7.80 3.05 -11.64
CA PRO A 47 -7.33 2.09 -10.66
C PRO A 47 -5.85 1.75 -10.84
N PHE A 48 -5.06 1.86 -9.78
CA PHE A 48 -3.65 1.45 -9.77
C PHE A 48 -3.25 0.79 -8.45
N PHE A 49 -2.25 -0.10 -8.51
CA PHE A 49 -1.77 -0.88 -7.36
C PHE A 49 -0.25 -0.97 -7.35
N GLY A 50 0.34 -1.09 -6.17
CA GLY A 50 1.79 -1.17 -5.98
C GLY A 50 2.24 -2.56 -5.55
N ILE A 51 3.33 -3.04 -6.13
CA ILE A 51 3.98 -4.29 -5.72
C ILE A 51 5.49 -4.07 -5.66
N PRO A 52 6.11 -4.16 -4.48
CA PRO A 52 7.57 -4.25 -4.38
C PRO A 52 8.02 -5.66 -4.78
N VAL A 53 9.00 -5.72 -5.67
CA VAL A 53 9.58 -6.94 -6.21
C VAL A 53 11.07 -7.00 -5.87
N PHE A 54 11.47 -8.02 -5.13
CA PHE A 54 12.88 -8.26 -4.84
C PHE A 54 13.61 -8.76 -6.09
N GLU A 55 14.84 -8.29 -6.30
CA GLU A 55 15.71 -8.81 -7.35
C GLU A 55 16.15 -10.26 -7.06
N ASN A 56 16.32 -10.61 -5.78
CA ASN A 56 16.70 -11.95 -5.35
C ASN A 56 16.08 -12.32 -4.00
N LEU A 57 15.48 -13.51 -3.93
CA LEU A 57 14.88 -14.05 -2.72
C LEU A 57 15.84 -15.08 -2.09
N ASN A 58 16.66 -14.64 -1.15
CA ASN A 58 17.60 -15.48 -0.43
C ASN A 58 17.17 -15.67 1.04
N SER A 59 17.90 -16.49 1.80
CA SER A 59 17.62 -16.76 3.21
C SER A 59 17.62 -15.51 4.10
N GLN A 60 18.40 -14.49 3.74
CA GLN A 60 18.50 -13.21 4.47
C GLN A 60 17.24 -12.36 4.28
N ASN A 61 16.60 -12.44 3.11
CA ASN A 61 15.40 -11.67 2.78
C ASN A 61 14.08 -12.39 3.13
N LYS A 62 14.11 -13.63 3.64
CA LYS A 62 12.90 -14.41 3.96
C LYS A 62 11.98 -13.74 4.99
N SER A 63 12.55 -12.98 5.91
CA SER A 63 11.79 -12.27 6.96
C SER A 63 11.53 -10.81 6.61
N LEU A 64 12.05 -10.34 5.46
CA LEU A 64 12.00 -8.95 5.04
C LEU A 64 10.69 -8.63 4.33
N VAL A 65 10.11 -7.51 4.72
CA VAL A 65 8.80 -7.04 4.27
C VAL A 65 8.99 -5.61 3.80
N ILE A 66 8.82 -5.34 2.50
CA ILE A 66 8.74 -3.98 1.95
C ILE A 66 7.29 -3.52 1.97
N GLY A 67 6.95 -2.68 2.94
CA GLY A 67 5.65 -2.01 2.94
C GLY A 67 5.70 -0.74 2.11
N HIS A 68 4.54 -0.35 1.58
CA HIS A 68 4.40 0.89 0.84
C HIS A 68 3.02 1.50 1.06
N ASN A 69 2.92 2.80 0.86
CA ASN A 69 1.67 3.54 0.76
C ASN A 69 1.77 4.53 -0.40
N PHE A 70 0.70 4.68 -1.17
CA PHE A 70 0.58 5.84 -2.04
C PHE A 70 0.14 7.04 -1.23
N ARG A 71 0.62 8.21 -1.63
CA ARG A 71 0.28 9.47 -0.98
C ARG A 71 0.08 10.54 -2.05
N ASN A 72 -0.97 11.33 -1.91
CA ASN A 72 -1.20 12.52 -2.71
C ASN A 72 -1.25 13.72 -1.79
N VAL A 73 -0.27 14.61 -1.92
CA VAL A 73 -0.22 15.89 -1.20
C VAL A 73 0.07 16.93 -2.26
N ASP A 74 -0.77 17.97 -2.34
CA ASP A 74 -0.63 19.08 -3.29
C ASP A 74 -0.50 18.62 -4.76
N ASP A 75 -1.34 17.65 -5.16
CA ASP A 75 -1.35 17.03 -6.50
C ASP A 75 -0.06 16.29 -6.89
N GLU A 76 0.80 15.98 -5.91
CA GLU A 76 1.98 15.14 -6.10
C GLU A 76 1.76 13.72 -5.58
N LEU A 77 1.60 12.78 -6.52
CA LEU A 77 1.53 11.36 -6.20
C LEU A 77 2.92 10.81 -5.86
N LYS A 78 3.10 10.41 -4.60
CA LYS A 78 4.32 9.81 -4.06
C LYS A 78 4.06 8.39 -3.56
N ILE A 79 5.12 7.60 -3.56
CA ILE A 79 5.15 6.24 -3.01
C ILE A 79 6.09 6.28 -1.82
N ASP A 80 5.51 6.17 -0.62
CA ASP A 80 6.24 6.03 0.62
C ASP A 80 6.54 4.55 0.85
N MET A 81 7.79 4.19 1.05
CA MET A 81 8.28 2.81 1.14
C MET A 81 9.07 2.62 2.43
N TYR A 82 8.92 1.47 3.07
CA TYR A 82 9.64 1.12 4.28
C TYR A 82 9.96 -0.37 4.31
N SER A 83 11.05 -0.71 5.00
CA SER A 83 11.47 -2.10 5.16
C SER A 83 11.31 -2.54 6.60
N TYR A 84 10.80 -3.76 6.81
CA TYR A 84 10.53 -4.32 8.12
C TYR A 84 10.99 -5.77 8.20
N CYS A 85 11.77 -6.11 9.23
CA CYS A 85 12.13 -7.47 9.53
C CYS A 85 11.10 -8.07 10.48
N SER A 86 10.27 -9.00 9.97
CA SER A 86 9.23 -9.67 10.76
C SER A 86 9.78 -10.54 11.88
N LYS A 87 10.98 -11.10 11.71
CA LYS A 87 11.68 -11.89 12.74
C LYS A 87 12.12 -11.04 13.92
N ASP A 88 12.70 -9.86 13.65
CA ASP A 88 13.22 -8.97 14.69
C ASP A 88 12.14 -8.02 15.24
N GLY A 89 11.04 -7.87 14.52
CA GLY A 89 9.97 -6.95 14.85
C GLY A 89 10.39 -5.48 14.78
N ARG A 90 11.23 -5.10 13.80
CA ARG A 90 11.77 -3.73 13.69
C ARG A 90 11.97 -3.31 12.23
N TYR A 91 12.00 -2.00 12.00
CA TYR A 91 12.43 -1.44 10.72
C TYR A 91 13.92 -1.69 10.51
N VAL A 92 14.26 -2.12 9.30
CA VAL A 92 15.64 -2.34 8.85
C VAL A 92 15.88 -1.54 7.58
N ASP A 93 17.12 -1.52 7.09
CA ASP A 93 17.46 -0.72 5.93
C ASP A 93 16.78 -1.27 4.67
N LEU A 94 16.28 -0.38 3.82
CA LEU A 94 15.66 -0.77 2.57
C LEU A 94 16.71 -1.47 1.69
N PRO A 95 16.41 -2.67 1.15
CA PRO A 95 17.29 -3.33 0.20
C PRO A 95 17.13 -2.68 -1.19
N LYS A 96 17.87 -3.20 -2.16
CA LYS A 96 17.56 -2.96 -3.58
C LYS A 96 16.32 -3.75 -3.98
N PHE A 97 15.39 -3.10 -4.67
CA PHE A 97 14.18 -3.73 -5.20
C PHE A 97 13.64 -2.92 -6.38
N THR A 98 12.74 -3.51 -7.14
CA THR A 98 11.95 -2.81 -8.15
C THR A 98 10.55 -2.60 -7.62
N PHE A 99 10.07 -1.36 -7.61
CA PHE A 99 8.66 -1.09 -7.38
C PHE A 99 7.90 -1.13 -8.71
N CYS A 100 6.90 -2.00 -8.78
CA CYS A 100 5.99 -2.10 -9.92
C CYS A 100 4.67 -1.43 -9.55
N THR A 101 4.31 -0.35 -10.27
CA THR A 101 2.96 0.20 -10.25
C THR A 101 2.18 -0.37 -11.42
N LEU A 102 1.11 -1.12 -11.12
CA LEU A 102 0.17 -1.65 -12.08
C LEU A 102 -0.95 -0.64 -12.25
N ILE A 103 -1.24 -0.25 -13.48
CA ILE A 103 -2.30 0.69 -13.84
C ILE A 103 -3.29 -0.07 -14.72
N ILE A 104 -4.57 -0.04 -14.34
CA ILE A 104 -5.63 -0.67 -15.11
C ILE A 104 -6.23 0.38 -16.02
N ASN A 105 -5.80 0.37 -17.28
CA ASN A 105 -6.37 1.24 -18.31
C ASN A 105 -7.73 0.66 -18.74
N ASP A 106 -8.69 1.55 -19.00
CA ASP A 106 -10.06 1.20 -19.42
C ASP A 106 -10.70 0.11 -18.53
N PRO A 107 -10.83 0.35 -17.22
CA PRO A 107 -11.39 -0.62 -16.31
C PRO A 107 -12.83 -0.98 -16.73
N ILE A 108 -13.16 -2.26 -16.66
CA ILE A 108 -14.54 -2.74 -16.86
C ILE A 108 -15.46 -1.96 -15.91
N SER A 109 -16.57 -1.46 -16.44
CA SER A 109 -17.56 -0.72 -15.64
C SER A 109 -17.99 -1.55 -14.42
N ASN A 110 -17.99 -0.94 -13.23
CA ASN A 110 -18.29 -1.58 -11.94
C ASN A 110 -17.28 -2.64 -11.45
N ALA A 111 -16.10 -2.77 -12.08
CA ALA A 111 -15.03 -3.64 -11.58
C ALA A 111 -14.24 -3.04 -10.41
N TYR A 112 -14.44 -1.76 -10.09
CA TYR A 112 -13.79 -1.11 -8.96
C TYR A 112 -14.69 -0.12 -8.26
N GLU A 113 -14.37 0.16 -7.00
CA GLU A 113 -15.07 1.14 -6.17
C GLU A 113 -14.09 1.87 -5.24
N LEU A 114 -14.32 3.17 -5.06
CA LEU A 114 -13.67 3.98 -4.02
C LEU A 114 -14.47 3.82 -2.73
N LEU A 115 -13.86 3.21 -1.70
CA LEU A 115 -14.49 3.03 -0.39
C LEU A 115 -13.82 3.90 0.68
N PRO A 116 -14.61 4.66 1.48
CA PRO A 116 -14.07 5.45 2.57
C PRO A 116 -13.78 4.58 3.80
N PHE A 117 -12.96 5.11 4.72
CA PHE A 117 -12.79 4.51 6.03
C PHE A 117 -14.01 4.74 6.92
N LYS A 118 -14.45 3.65 7.56
CA LYS A 118 -15.36 3.68 8.70
C LYS A 118 -14.56 3.49 10.00
N PHE A 119 -15.12 3.98 11.10
CA PHE A 119 -14.50 3.88 12.42
C PHE A 119 -15.39 3.10 13.36
N SER A 120 -14.82 2.07 13.99
CA SER A 120 -15.54 1.33 15.03
C SER A 120 -15.70 2.23 16.26
N ILE A 121 -16.95 2.46 16.69
CA ILE A 121 -17.29 3.30 17.85
C ILE A 121 -16.50 2.87 19.09
N LEU A 122 -16.41 1.56 19.36
CA LEU A 122 -15.70 1.03 20.53
C LEU A 122 -14.17 1.07 20.41
N LYS A 123 -13.63 0.77 19.22
CA LYS A 123 -12.19 0.51 19.07
C LYS A 123 -11.40 1.71 18.55
N LYS A 124 -12.08 2.77 18.09
CA LYS A 124 -11.50 3.93 17.41
C LYS A 124 -10.49 3.54 16.30
N LYS A 125 -10.68 2.35 15.70
CA LYS A 125 -9.81 1.82 14.65
C LYS A 125 -10.49 1.97 13.30
N PRO A 126 -9.77 2.49 12.28
CA PRO A 126 -10.28 2.57 10.93
C PRO A 126 -10.41 1.17 10.32
N PHE A 127 -11.46 0.99 9.53
CA PHE A 127 -11.70 -0.19 8.71
C PHE A 127 -12.48 0.19 7.46
N ILE A 128 -12.33 -0.59 6.40
CA ILE A 128 -13.15 -0.48 5.20
C ILE A 128 -14.19 -1.58 5.28
N ASP A 129 -15.45 -1.20 5.09
CA ASP A 129 -16.59 -2.11 5.14
C ASP A 129 -16.87 -2.63 3.73
N LEU A 130 -16.72 -3.94 3.55
CA LEU A 130 -16.98 -4.62 2.27
C LEU A 130 -18.39 -5.22 2.24
N LYS A 131 -19.17 -5.11 3.32
CA LYS A 131 -20.54 -5.66 3.38
C LYS A 131 -21.39 -5.04 2.28
N LYS A 132 -22.16 -5.89 1.59
CA LYS A 132 -23.10 -5.52 0.52
C LYS A 132 -22.45 -4.87 -0.72
N LYS A 133 -21.11 -4.81 -0.80
CA LYS A 133 -20.38 -4.24 -1.94
C LYS A 133 -19.99 -5.28 -2.98
N PHE A 134 -19.72 -6.50 -2.54
CA PHE A 134 -19.39 -7.62 -3.42
C PHE A 134 -20.42 -8.73 -3.23
N VAL A 135 -20.86 -9.34 -4.33
CA VAL A 135 -21.82 -10.46 -4.33
C VAL A 135 -21.14 -11.67 -3.67
N SER A 136 -21.39 -11.80 -2.36
CA SER A 136 -21.16 -12.86 -1.35
C SER A 136 -19.95 -13.81 -1.38
N HIS A 137 -19.08 -13.87 -2.39
CA HIS A 137 -17.95 -14.82 -2.41
C HIS A 137 -16.63 -14.24 -2.94
N LEU A 138 -16.67 -13.08 -3.58
CA LEU A 138 -15.49 -12.46 -4.17
C LEU A 138 -14.78 -11.60 -3.13
N ASN A 139 -13.69 -12.14 -2.57
CA ASN A 139 -12.72 -11.33 -1.84
C ASN A 139 -12.03 -10.42 -2.87
N PRO A 140 -12.01 -9.09 -2.66
CA PRO A 140 -11.31 -8.22 -3.59
C PRO A 140 -9.86 -8.66 -3.74
N LYS A 141 -9.43 -8.79 -5.00
CA LYS A 141 -8.09 -9.31 -5.34
C LYS A 141 -7.03 -8.22 -5.19
N TYR A 142 -7.41 -6.97 -5.42
CA TYR A 142 -6.49 -5.83 -5.39
C TYR A 142 -7.08 -4.69 -4.57
N VAL A 143 -6.24 -4.13 -3.71
CA VAL A 143 -6.58 -3.03 -2.80
C VAL A 143 -5.46 -2.02 -2.88
N SER A 144 -5.79 -0.77 -3.20
CA SER A 144 -4.87 0.36 -3.23
C SER A 144 -5.39 1.44 -2.32
N LEU A 145 -4.47 2.11 -1.64
CA LEU A 145 -4.78 3.13 -0.67
C LEU A 145 -3.94 4.36 -0.97
N CYS A 146 -4.60 5.51 -1.14
CA CYS A 146 -3.93 6.79 -1.29
C CYS A 146 -4.16 7.65 -0.05
N LEU A 147 -3.07 8.07 0.59
CA LEU A 147 -3.07 8.90 1.79
C LEU A 147 -2.99 10.38 1.42
N SER A 148 -3.64 11.25 2.19
CA SER A 148 -3.72 12.70 1.90
C SER A 148 -2.73 13.58 2.68
N LYS A 149 -1.92 12.98 3.56
CA LYS A 149 -0.98 13.69 4.44
C LYS A 149 0.33 12.93 4.53
N ASP A 150 1.39 13.63 4.90
CA ASP A 150 2.65 12.99 5.26
C ASP A 150 2.63 12.47 6.71
N ASN A 151 3.65 11.72 7.07
CA ASN A 151 3.98 11.26 8.42
C ASN A 151 3.05 10.20 9.00
N TYR A 152 2.23 9.56 8.17
CA TYR A 152 1.48 8.37 8.57
C TYR A 152 2.41 7.27 9.10
N LYS A 153 2.09 6.77 10.30
CA LYS A 153 2.71 5.58 10.88
C LYS A 153 2.49 4.42 9.91
N PRO A 154 3.55 3.67 9.54
CA PRO A 154 3.39 2.49 8.69
C PRO A 154 2.35 1.51 9.22
N PHE A 155 1.58 0.92 8.31
CA PHE A 155 0.59 -0.09 8.60
C PHE A 155 0.47 -1.09 7.46
N PHE A 156 -0.07 -2.27 7.77
CA PHE A 156 -0.50 -3.26 6.79
C PHE A 156 -2.02 -3.30 6.70
N LEU A 157 -2.51 -3.53 5.49
CA LEU A 157 -3.90 -3.89 5.25
C LEU A 157 -4.11 -5.37 5.58
N LYS A 158 -5.08 -5.65 6.45
CA LYS A 158 -5.53 -7.00 6.82
C LYS A 158 -6.95 -7.20 6.34
N GLN A 159 -7.10 -7.85 5.20
CA GLN A 159 -8.38 -8.25 4.66
C GLN A 159 -8.98 -9.42 5.46
N LYS A 160 -10.28 -9.32 5.72
CA LYS A 160 -11.18 -10.36 6.21
C LYS A 160 -12.38 -10.39 5.27
N THR A 161 -13.17 -11.46 5.31
CA THR A 161 -14.32 -11.71 4.41
C THR A 161 -15.21 -10.49 4.15
N GLU A 162 -15.45 -9.65 5.16
CA GLU A 162 -16.37 -8.50 5.06
C GLU A 162 -15.72 -7.15 5.31
N GLN A 163 -14.41 -7.10 5.59
CA GLN A 163 -13.76 -5.85 5.99
C GLN A 163 -12.27 -5.87 5.78
N ILE A 164 -11.70 -4.70 5.49
CA ILE A 164 -10.26 -4.47 5.49
C ILE A 164 -9.90 -3.68 6.73
N LYS A 165 -9.02 -4.21 7.57
CA LYS A 165 -8.54 -3.52 8.79
C LYS A 165 -7.13 -3.02 8.61
N LEU A 166 -6.82 -1.89 9.23
CA LEU A 166 -5.44 -1.45 9.36
C LEU A 166 -4.76 -2.12 10.56
N LYS A 167 -3.51 -2.50 10.34
CA LYS A 167 -2.60 -3.01 11.35
C LYS A 167 -1.33 -2.18 11.33
N TYR A 168 -1.27 -1.19 12.22
CA TYR A 168 -0.06 -0.41 12.42
C TYR A 168 1.12 -1.33 12.74
N VAL A 169 2.26 -1.00 12.15
CA VAL A 169 3.51 -1.72 12.33
C VAL A 169 4.14 -1.24 13.63
N ASP A 170 4.26 -2.15 14.58
CA ASP A 170 4.96 -1.90 15.84
C ASP A 170 6.45 -2.22 15.67
N CYS A 171 7.31 -1.51 16.39
CA CYS A 171 8.76 -1.59 16.19
C CYS A 171 9.48 -1.67 17.53
N ASN A 172 10.27 -2.74 17.70
CA ASN A 172 11.02 -3.07 18.90
C ASN A 172 12.34 -2.28 19.04
N CYS A 173 12.40 -1.05 18.54
CA CYS A 173 13.60 -0.20 18.60
C CYS A 173 13.61 0.78 19.79
N GLY A 174 12.61 0.74 20.66
CA GLY A 174 12.46 1.74 21.73
C GLY A 174 12.20 3.17 21.22
N LYS A 175 11.56 3.29 20.05
CA LYS A 175 11.27 4.56 19.34
C LYS A 175 12.48 5.38 18.89
N THR A 176 13.63 4.75 18.71
CA THR A 176 14.88 5.44 18.35
C THR A 176 15.13 5.58 16.85
N CYS A 177 14.50 4.76 16.01
CA CYS A 177 14.72 4.82 14.57
C CYS A 177 13.94 5.96 13.89
N PHE A 178 14.43 6.42 12.74
CA PHE A 178 13.82 7.49 11.93
C PHE A 178 12.31 7.33 11.75
N VAL A 179 11.85 6.12 11.42
CA VAL A 179 10.42 5.82 11.19
C VAL A 179 9.61 6.03 12.46
N CYS A 180 10.10 5.56 13.62
CA CYS A 180 9.39 5.73 14.88
C CYS A 180 9.37 7.16 15.40
N ILE A 181 10.38 7.95 15.07
CA ILE A 181 10.47 9.36 15.47
C ILE A 181 9.55 10.22 14.59
N ASN A 182 9.58 10.00 13.27
CA ASN A 182 8.95 10.92 12.31
C ASN A 182 7.58 10.46 11.80
N LYS A 183 7.33 9.14 11.72
CA LYS A 183 6.10 8.58 11.13
C LYS A 183 5.14 8.13 12.25
N THR A 184 4.41 9.09 12.81
CA THR A 184 3.60 8.91 14.03
C THR A 184 2.10 9.10 13.82
N LEU A 185 1.68 9.69 12.70
CA LEU A 185 0.29 10.03 12.43
C LEU A 185 -0.55 8.74 12.23
N GLY A 186 -1.67 8.65 12.94
CA GLY A 186 -2.68 7.62 12.69
C GLY A 186 -3.83 8.17 11.85
N ILE A 187 -4.46 7.32 11.04
CA ILE A 187 -5.70 7.66 10.34
C ILE A 187 -6.79 8.02 11.35
N SER A 188 -7.36 9.21 11.20
CA SER A 188 -8.33 9.80 12.13
C SER A 188 -9.72 9.94 11.51
N LYS A 189 -10.76 10.03 12.35
CA LYS A 189 -12.17 10.07 11.89
C LYS A 189 -12.51 11.33 11.09
N SER A 190 -11.77 12.42 11.31
CA SER A 190 -11.94 13.70 10.61
C SER A 190 -11.29 13.74 9.23
N GLU A 191 -10.54 12.69 8.85
CA GLU A 191 -9.93 12.60 7.53
C GLU A 191 -10.92 11.98 6.55
N ASN A 192 -11.59 12.84 5.78
CA ASN A 192 -12.46 12.42 4.68
C ASN A 192 -11.69 12.06 3.40
N ASP A 193 -10.40 12.40 3.34
CA ASP A 193 -9.62 12.43 2.09
C ASP A 193 -8.78 11.16 1.86
N ILE A 194 -9.01 10.11 2.66
CA ILE A 194 -8.31 8.83 2.47
C ILE A 194 -9.22 7.87 1.73
N GLU A 195 -8.89 7.65 0.46
CA GLU A 195 -9.65 6.80 -0.43
C GLU A 195 -8.96 5.45 -0.64
N CYS A 196 -9.74 4.38 -0.56
CA CYS A 196 -9.29 3.04 -0.89
C CYS A 196 -9.95 2.59 -2.18
N ILE A 197 -9.14 2.38 -3.23
CA ILE A 197 -9.59 1.75 -4.46
C ILE A 197 -9.58 0.24 -4.26
N ILE A 198 -10.72 -0.38 -4.47
CA ILE A 198 -10.85 -1.83 -4.44
C ILE A 198 -11.23 -2.30 -5.84
N TYR A 199 -10.48 -3.27 -6.36
CA TYR A 199 -10.74 -3.85 -7.67
C TYR A 199 -11.09 -5.33 -7.53
N ASN A 200 -12.21 -5.70 -8.14
CA ASN A 200 -12.74 -7.05 -8.17
C ASN A 200 -12.88 -7.52 -9.63
N LEU A 201 -12.31 -8.69 -9.93
CA LEU A 201 -12.55 -9.36 -11.20
C LEU A 201 -13.78 -10.26 -11.01
N LEU A 202 -14.79 -10.05 -11.86
CA LEU A 202 -16.00 -10.89 -11.97
C LEU A 202 -15.63 -12.37 -12.14
#